data_AF-A0A9D7JWE6-F1
#
_entry.id   AF-A0A9D7JWE6-F1
#
_cell.length_a   1.000
_cell.length_b   1.000
_cell.length_c   1.000
_cell.angle_alpha   90.00
_cell.angle_beta   90.00
_cell.angle_gamma   90.00
#
_symmetry.space_group_name_H-M   'P 1'
#
loop_
_entity.id
_entity.type
_entity.pdbx_description
1 polymer ?
#
loop_
_entity_poly.entity_id
_entity_poly.type
_entity_poly.pdbx_seq_one_letter_code
_entity_poly.pdbx_strand_id
1 'polypeptide(L)'
;MSEFISDIKLYWQPYVFSQIASLILLYFAWKNTRIARGMLSVVFFAAFVVNTLTAIKHPNAYLEYADQAIPVYSDFIHGWFSQHPIEIVLAIAAGQALIAIGMSLRGWLMRGACIGSILFLLSIAPLMVGSAFPFSITVSFAVWLVLRQDDGNYLWKKQSSHPVKK
;
A
#
# COMPACT_ATOMS: atom_id res chain seq x y z
N MET A 1 13.98 -9.72 17.81
CA MET A 1 14.29 -8.33 18.21
C MET A 1 15.67 -7.89 17.72
N SER A 2 16.71 -8.72 17.84
CA SER A 2 18.06 -8.43 17.32
C SER A 2 18.09 -8.23 15.80
N GLU A 3 17.46 -9.12 15.03
CA GLU A 3 17.39 -9.06 13.56
C GLU A 3 16.63 -7.83 13.06
N PHE A 4 15.44 -7.57 13.62
CA PHE A 4 14.66 -6.35 13.33
C PHE A 4 15.47 -5.05 13.50
N ILE A 5 16.30 -4.96 14.56
CA ILE A 5 17.16 -3.77 14.79
C ILE A 5 18.29 -3.71 13.75
N SER A 6 18.82 -4.85 13.31
CA SER A 6 19.84 -4.93 12.26
C SER A 6 19.30 -4.41 10.93
N ASP A 7 18.11 -4.85 10.53
CA ASP A 7 17.49 -4.46 9.26
C ASP A 7 17.15 -2.96 9.24
N ILE A 8 16.66 -2.42 10.36
CA ILE A 8 16.46 -0.98 10.47
C ILE A 8 17.76 -0.22 10.26
N LYS A 9 18.90 -0.66 10.79
CA LYS A 9 20.18 0.04 10.57
C LYS A 9 20.58 0.04 9.09
N LEU A 10 20.30 -1.03 8.37
CA LEU A 10 20.58 -1.13 6.94
C LEU A 10 19.64 -0.25 6.11
N TYR A 11 18.35 -0.19 6.46
CA TYR A 11 17.30 0.49 5.69
C TYR A 11 16.73 1.73 6.38
N TRP A 12 17.47 2.37 7.30
CA TRP A 12 16.88 3.39 8.18
C TRP A 12 16.31 4.59 7.42
N GLN A 13 16.97 5.02 6.33
CA GLN A 13 16.54 6.17 5.52
C GLN A 13 15.17 5.93 4.86
N PRO A 14 15.00 4.89 4.02
CA PRO A 14 13.70 4.60 3.41
C PRO A 14 12.64 4.22 4.46
N TYR A 15 13.04 3.59 5.57
CA TYR A 15 12.13 3.24 6.66
C TYR A 15 11.55 4.50 7.33
N VAL A 16 12.39 5.43 7.80
CA VAL A 16 11.94 6.67 8.45
C VAL A 16 11.10 7.51 7.49
N PHE A 17 11.50 7.60 6.22
CA PHE A 17 10.72 8.31 5.20
C PHE A 17 9.32 7.71 5.04
N SER A 18 9.21 6.38 5.01
CA SER A 18 7.93 5.68 4.94
C SER A 18 7.06 6.02 6.15
N GLN A 19 7.63 5.99 7.37
CA GLN A 19 6.87 6.33 8.58
C GLN A 19 6.30 7.75 8.53
N ILE A 20 7.11 8.73 8.12
CA ILE A 20 6.65 10.12 7.95
C ILE A 20 5.55 10.20 6.89
N ALA A 21 5.73 9.54 5.74
CA ALA A 21 4.73 9.51 4.68
C ALA A 21 3.39 8.92 5.14
N SER A 22 3.41 7.87 5.97
CA SER A 22 2.18 7.27 6.53
C SER A 22 1.40 8.25 7.41
N LEU A 23 2.10 9.01 8.25
CA LEU A 23 1.49 10.00 9.14
C LEU A 23 0.92 11.17 8.36
N ILE A 24 1.60 11.61 7.30
CA ILE A 24 1.09 12.65 6.40
C ILE A 24 -0.19 12.16 5.70
N LEU A 25 -0.19 10.93 5.17
CA LEU A 25 -1.38 10.33 4.56
C LEU A 25 -2.55 10.24 5.55
N LEU A 26 -2.28 9.80 6.78
CA LEU A 26 -3.29 9.71 7.83
C LEU A 26 -3.84 11.10 8.22
N TYR A 27 -2.97 12.10 8.35
CA TYR A 27 -3.37 13.47 8.63
C TYR A 27 -4.30 14.02 7.55
N PHE A 28 -3.94 13.86 6.27
CA PHE A 28 -4.82 14.28 5.18
C PHE A 28 -6.10 13.45 5.10
N ALA A 29 -6.06 12.15 5.40
CA ALA A 29 -7.27 11.34 5.41
C ALA A 29 -8.29 11.82 6.45
N TRP A 30 -7.81 12.32 7.59
CA TRP A 30 -8.66 12.96 8.60
C TRP A 30 -9.19 14.32 8.14
N LYS A 31 -8.33 15.16 7.57
CA LYS A 31 -8.69 16.56 7.26
C LYS A 31 -9.44 16.73 5.95
N ASN A 32 -9.07 15.96 4.94
CA ASN A 32 -9.54 16.09 3.58
C ASN A 32 -9.32 14.77 2.82
N THR A 33 -10.35 13.92 2.85
CA THR A 33 -10.33 12.60 2.21
C THR A 33 -10.03 12.66 0.72
N ARG A 34 -10.42 13.74 0.02
CA ARG A 34 -10.11 13.93 -1.40
C ARG A 34 -8.61 14.08 -1.65
N ILE A 35 -7.91 14.86 -0.83
CA ILE A 35 -6.44 14.99 -0.93
C ILE A 35 -5.79 13.64 -0.65
N ALA A 36 -6.22 12.95 0.41
CA ALA A 36 -5.69 11.64 0.75
C ALA A 36 -5.91 10.61 -0.37
N ARG A 37 -7.08 10.60 -1.02
CA ARG A 37 -7.34 9.77 -2.20
C ARG A 37 -6.39 10.07 -3.36
N GLY A 38 -6.13 11.35 -3.62
CA GLY A 38 -5.17 11.75 -4.64
C GLY A 38 -3.76 11.23 -4.33
N MET A 39 -3.32 11.40 -3.08
CA MET A 39 -2.02 10.88 -2.62
C MET A 39 -1.94 9.36 -2.72
N LEU A 40 -2.98 8.64 -2.27
CA LEU A 40 -3.07 7.18 -2.37
C LEU A 40 -3.03 6.72 -3.83
N SER A 41 -3.74 7.40 -4.73
CA SER A 41 -3.69 7.12 -6.17
C SER A 41 -2.27 7.21 -6.71
N VAL A 42 -1.52 8.25 -6.32
CA VAL A 42 -0.12 8.42 -6.75
C VAL A 42 0.77 7.33 -6.16
N VAL A 43 0.64 7.02 -4.87
CA VAL A 43 1.44 5.99 -4.19
C VAL A 43 1.21 4.61 -4.83
N PHE A 44 -0.05 4.22 -5.06
CA PHE A 44 -0.38 2.94 -5.68
C PHE A 44 0.05 2.88 -7.15
N PHE A 45 -0.02 4.00 -7.88
CA PHE A 45 0.49 4.05 -9.26
C PHE A 45 2.01 3.91 -9.29
N ALA A 46 2.73 4.61 -8.41
CA ALA A 46 4.17 4.46 -8.27
C ALA A 46 4.56 3.02 -7.89
N ALA A 47 3.82 2.40 -6.97
CA ALA A 47 4.01 1.00 -6.59
C ALA A 47 3.80 0.05 -7.77
N PHE A 48 2.75 0.26 -8.59
CA PHE A 48 2.54 -0.50 -9.82
C PHE A 48 3.74 -0.41 -10.76
N VAL A 49 4.24 0.80 -11.03
CA VAL A 49 5.37 1.01 -11.94
C VAL A 49 6.63 0.36 -11.40
N VAL A 50 6.98 0.62 -10.14
CA VAL A 50 8.17 0.06 -9.50
C VAL A 50 8.08 -1.46 -9.46
N ASN A 51 6.95 -2.03 -9.05
CA ASN A 51 6.80 -3.47 -8.95
C ASN A 51 6.82 -4.17 -10.32
N THR A 52 6.22 -3.57 -11.33
CA THR A 52 6.28 -4.12 -12.69
C THR A 52 7.72 -4.14 -13.21
N LEU A 53 8.44 -3.03 -13.05
CA LEU A 53 9.82 -2.91 -13.53
C LEU A 53 10.77 -3.83 -12.77
N THR A 54 10.65 -3.91 -11.44
CA THR A 54 11.47 -4.78 -10.60
C THR A 54 11.17 -6.24 -10.88
N ALA A 55 9.90 -6.64 -11.02
CA ALA A 55 9.56 -8.03 -11.35
C ALA A 55 10.20 -8.50 -12.67
N ILE A 56 10.21 -7.65 -13.69
CA ILE A 56 10.74 -8.01 -15.02
C ILE A 56 12.28 -7.98 -15.03
N LYS A 57 12.90 -6.99 -14.36
CA LYS A 57 14.36 -6.77 -14.46
C LYS A 57 15.15 -7.50 -13.37
N HIS A 58 14.58 -7.60 -12.17
CA HIS A 58 15.23 -8.11 -10.97
C HIS A 58 14.26 -8.95 -10.12
N PRO A 59 13.68 -10.04 -10.65
CA PRO A 59 12.66 -10.83 -9.94
C PRO A 59 13.15 -11.38 -8.60
N ASN A 60 14.44 -11.72 -8.50
CA ASN A 60 15.03 -12.27 -7.28
C ASN A 60 15.08 -11.26 -6.12
N ALA A 61 14.96 -9.95 -6.39
CA ALA A 61 14.92 -8.93 -5.34
C ALA A 61 13.73 -9.15 -4.37
N TYR A 62 12.66 -9.81 -4.82
CA TYR A 62 11.52 -10.13 -3.96
C TYR A 62 11.78 -11.28 -2.98
N LEU A 63 12.81 -12.08 -3.20
CA LEU A 63 13.17 -13.17 -2.29
C LEU A 63 13.86 -12.62 -1.03
N GLU A 64 14.53 -11.48 -1.14
CA GLU A 64 15.17 -10.77 -0.01
C GLU A 64 14.15 -10.35 1.07
N TYR A 65 12.87 -10.27 0.73
CA TYR A 65 11.81 -10.00 1.71
C TYR A 65 11.59 -11.17 2.68
N ALA A 66 12.03 -12.38 2.35
CA ALA A 66 11.88 -13.55 3.22
C ALA A 66 12.65 -13.39 4.53
N ASP A 67 13.82 -12.75 4.50
CA ASP A 67 14.69 -12.56 5.66
C ASP A 67 14.09 -11.57 6.68
N GLN A 68 13.19 -10.70 6.23
CA GLN A 68 12.55 -9.67 7.05
C GLN A 68 11.14 -10.08 7.50
N ALA A 69 10.58 -11.13 6.90
CA ALA A 69 9.20 -11.53 7.13
C ALA A 69 9.02 -12.41 8.39
N ILE A 70 7.78 -12.50 8.88
CA ILE A 70 7.44 -13.54 9.87
C ILE A 70 7.60 -14.94 9.25
N PRO A 71 7.81 -16.01 10.06
CA PRO A 71 8.16 -17.34 9.55
C PRO A 71 7.22 -17.88 8.46
N VAL A 72 5.90 -17.77 8.65
CA VAL A 72 4.92 -18.27 7.67
C VAL A 72 5.05 -17.56 6.30
N TYR A 73 5.39 -16.27 6.29
CA TYR A 73 5.63 -15.54 5.04
C TYR A 73 7.01 -15.86 4.47
N SER A 74 8.04 -15.99 5.31
CA SER A 74 9.38 -16.40 4.89
C SER A 74 9.35 -17.75 4.18
N ASP A 75 8.67 -18.74 4.78
CA ASP A 75 8.48 -20.08 4.21
C ASP A 75 7.73 -20.05 2.88
N PHE A 76 6.69 -19.20 2.77
CA PHE A 76 5.97 -19.00 1.51
C PHE A 76 6.87 -18.39 0.42
N ILE A 77 7.66 -17.37 0.77
CA ILE A 77 8.55 -16.65 -0.15
C ILE A 77 9.66 -17.58 -0.66
N HIS A 78 10.32 -18.31 0.24
CA HIS A 78 11.34 -19.29 -0.13
C HIS A 78 10.77 -20.54 -0.81
N GLY A 79 9.53 -20.91 -0.50
CA GLY A 79 8.84 -22.06 -1.05
C GLY A 79 8.21 -21.79 -2.43
N TRP A 80 6.88 -21.77 -2.49
CA TRP A 80 6.14 -21.71 -3.75
C TRP A 80 6.36 -20.41 -4.53
N PHE A 81 6.45 -19.27 -3.83
CA PHE A 81 6.62 -17.97 -4.47
C PHE A 81 7.93 -17.87 -5.25
N SER A 82 9.02 -18.49 -4.78
CA SER A 82 10.33 -18.44 -5.44
C SER A 82 10.35 -19.06 -6.83
N GLN A 83 9.36 -19.91 -7.14
CA GLN A 83 9.21 -20.56 -8.46
C GLN A 83 8.42 -19.69 -9.46
N HIS A 84 7.64 -18.72 -8.96
CA HIS A 84 6.74 -17.87 -9.75
C HIS A 84 6.76 -16.39 -9.34
N PRO A 85 7.93 -15.77 -9.05
CA PRO A 85 7.97 -14.43 -8.51
C PRO A 85 7.45 -13.38 -9.51
N ILE A 86 7.70 -13.59 -10.81
CA ILE A 86 7.30 -12.64 -11.86
C ILE A 86 5.78 -12.59 -11.96
N GLU A 87 5.12 -13.74 -12.10
CA GLU A 87 3.68 -13.86 -12.32
C GLU A 87 2.90 -13.28 -11.12
N ILE A 88 3.33 -13.62 -9.91
CA ILE A 88 2.67 -13.17 -8.68
C ILE A 88 2.84 -11.66 -8.51
N VAL A 89 4.06 -11.13 -8.67
CA VAL A 89 4.30 -9.69 -8.50
C VAL A 89 3.62 -8.88 -9.60
N LEU A 90 3.56 -9.37 -10.83
CA LEU A 90 2.79 -8.70 -11.89
C LEU A 90 1.28 -8.70 -11.62
N ALA A 91 0.74 -9.77 -11.05
CA ALA A 91 -0.66 -9.81 -10.61
C ALA A 91 -0.91 -8.80 -9.48
N ILE A 92 0.01 -8.69 -8.51
CA ILE A 92 -0.04 -7.67 -7.45
C ILE A 92 0.02 -6.27 -8.05
N ALA A 93 0.94 -6.02 -8.99
CA ALA A 93 1.11 -4.73 -9.64
C ALA A 93 -0.14 -4.34 -10.43
N ALA A 94 -0.77 -5.27 -11.13
CA ALA A 94 -2.06 -5.04 -11.78
C ALA A 94 -3.15 -4.63 -10.77
N GLY A 95 -3.21 -5.28 -9.61
CA GLY A 95 -4.08 -4.88 -8.50
C GLY A 95 -3.79 -3.45 -8.02
N GLN A 96 -2.53 -3.07 -7.89
CA GLN A 96 -2.11 -1.72 -7.52
C GLN A 96 -2.52 -0.67 -8.57
N ALA A 97 -2.44 -1.01 -9.87
CA ALA A 97 -2.93 -0.15 -10.95
C ALA A 97 -4.46 0.05 -10.87
N LEU A 98 -5.22 -1.02 -10.62
CA LEU A 98 -6.67 -0.95 -10.44
C LEU A 98 -7.06 -0.09 -9.23
N ILE A 99 -6.32 -0.21 -8.13
CA ILE A 99 -6.50 0.64 -6.94
C ILE A 99 -6.24 2.11 -7.30
N ALA A 100 -5.14 2.43 -7.97
CA ALA A 100 -4.79 3.79 -8.34
C ALA A 100 -5.88 4.42 -9.22
N ILE A 101 -6.33 3.68 -10.25
CA ILE A 101 -7.42 4.11 -11.13
C ILE A 101 -8.71 4.30 -10.30
N GLY A 102 -9.11 3.31 -9.51
CA GLY A 102 -10.36 3.37 -8.75
C GLY A 102 -10.38 4.49 -7.72
N MET A 103 -9.25 4.82 -7.08
CA MET A 103 -9.11 5.98 -6.19
C MET A 103 -9.41 7.30 -6.90
N SER A 104 -9.21 7.37 -8.22
CA SER A 104 -9.51 8.54 -9.05
C SER A 104 -10.95 8.63 -9.53
N LEU A 105 -11.70 7.52 -9.47
CA LEU A 105 -13.08 7.43 -9.96
C LEU A 105 -14.09 7.78 -8.87
N ARG A 106 -15.35 7.35 -9.02
CA ARG A 106 -16.46 7.69 -8.11
C ARG A 106 -17.24 6.45 -7.69
N GLY A 107 -18.03 6.59 -6.63
CA GLY A 107 -19.03 5.61 -6.20
C GLY A 107 -18.41 4.25 -5.87
N TRP A 108 -18.97 3.19 -6.44
CA TRP A 108 -18.57 1.81 -6.13
C TRP A 108 -17.12 1.48 -6.53
N LEU A 109 -16.59 2.08 -7.59
CA LEU A 109 -15.20 1.88 -8.02
C LEU A 109 -14.21 2.44 -7.00
N MET A 110 -14.49 3.63 -6.46
CA MET A 110 -13.70 4.23 -5.39
C MET A 110 -13.77 3.41 -4.10
N ARG A 111 -14.95 2.91 -3.73
CA ARG A 111 -15.12 2.03 -2.57
C ARG A 111 -14.37 0.71 -2.74
N GLY A 112 -14.46 0.10 -3.93
CA GLY A 112 -13.73 -1.11 -4.29
C GLY A 112 -12.22 -0.92 -4.18
N ALA A 113 -11.69 0.21 -4.69
CA ALA A 113 -10.28 0.56 -4.54
C ALA A 113 -9.87 0.71 -3.08
N CYS A 114 -10.69 1.35 -2.22
CA CYS A 114 -10.39 1.45 -0.80
C CYS A 114 -10.34 0.09 -0.10
N ILE A 115 -11.30 -0.79 -0.39
CA ILE A 115 -11.33 -2.16 0.16
C ILE A 115 -10.09 -2.93 -0.33
N GLY A 116 -9.79 -2.86 -1.63
CA GLY A 116 -8.60 -3.48 -2.22
C GLY A 116 -7.31 -2.97 -1.60
N SER A 117 -7.17 -1.67 -1.38
CA SER A 117 -6.02 -1.07 -0.68
C SER A 117 -5.86 -1.62 0.73
N ILE A 118 -6.93 -1.70 1.52
CA ILE A 118 -6.87 -2.22 2.90
C ILE A 118 -6.44 -3.68 2.88
N LEU A 119 -7.06 -4.51 2.03
CA LEU A 119 -6.71 -5.93 1.93
C LEU A 119 -5.26 -6.11 1.50
N PHE A 120 -4.80 -5.36 0.48
CA PHE A 120 -3.42 -5.40 0.02
C PHE A 120 -2.42 -5.01 1.12
N LEU A 121 -2.62 -3.85 1.75
CA LEU A 121 -1.71 -3.32 2.76
C LEU A 121 -1.63 -4.25 3.98
N LEU A 122 -2.78 -4.76 4.46
CA LEU A 122 -2.79 -5.72 5.56
C LEU A 122 -2.15 -7.06 5.16
N SER A 123 -2.29 -7.49 3.91
CA SER A 123 -1.65 -8.72 3.41
C SER A 123 -0.13 -8.60 3.31
N ILE A 124 0.43 -7.41 3.13
CA ILE A 124 1.90 -7.24 3.11
C ILE A 124 2.49 -6.87 4.48
N ALA A 125 1.67 -6.51 5.48
CA ALA A 125 2.13 -6.18 6.83
C ALA A 125 3.03 -7.25 7.49
N PRO A 126 2.82 -8.56 7.27
CA PRO A 126 3.70 -9.62 7.78
C PRO A 126 5.14 -9.60 7.24
N LEU A 127 5.46 -8.79 6.22
CA LEU A 127 6.83 -8.58 5.73
C LEU A 127 7.68 -7.68 6.65
N MET A 128 7.10 -7.14 7.73
CA MET A 128 7.79 -6.29 8.71
C MET A 128 8.53 -5.12 8.04
N VAL A 129 9.86 -5.02 8.21
CA VAL A 129 10.70 -3.96 7.62
C VAL A 129 10.56 -3.93 6.10
N GLY A 130 10.34 -5.08 5.45
CA GLY A 130 10.12 -5.21 4.02
C GLY A 130 8.86 -4.51 3.51
N SER A 131 7.85 -4.34 4.37
CA SER A 131 6.66 -3.52 4.10
C SER A 131 6.68 -2.16 4.79
N ALA A 132 7.83 -1.75 5.33
CA ALA A 132 7.99 -0.61 6.22
C ALA A 132 7.00 -0.63 7.40
N PHE A 133 6.70 -1.80 7.97
CA PHE A 133 5.81 -1.89 9.14
C PHE A 133 6.23 -0.89 10.24
N PRO A 134 5.29 -0.12 10.84
CA PRO A 134 3.83 -0.22 10.74
C PRO A 134 3.17 0.64 9.63
N PHE A 135 3.89 1.15 8.63
CA PHE A 135 3.36 1.93 7.50
C PHE A 135 2.07 1.34 6.93
N SER A 136 2.09 0.05 6.61
CA SER A 136 0.99 -0.68 5.98
C SER A 136 -0.30 -0.62 6.82
N ILE A 137 -0.20 -0.75 8.14
CA ILE A 137 -1.33 -0.63 9.06
C ILE A 137 -1.82 0.82 9.15
N THR A 138 -0.90 1.76 9.32
CA THR A 138 -1.24 3.20 9.42
C THR A 138 -1.96 3.69 8.17
N VAL A 139 -1.48 3.32 6.98
CA VAL A 139 -2.12 3.69 5.72
C VAL A 139 -3.43 2.92 5.51
N SER A 140 -3.54 1.67 5.95
CA SER A 140 -4.82 0.95 5.94
C SER A 140 -5.89 1.70 6.74
N PHE A 141 -5.53 2.25 7.90
CA PHE A 141 -6.42 3.08 8.70
C PHE A 141 -6.77 4.40 8.01
N ALA A 142 -5.81 5.06 7.36
CA ALA A 142 -6.05 6.25 6.54
C ALA A 142 -7.06 5.96 5.40
N VAL A 143 -6.90 4.82 4.71
CA VAL A 143 -7.83 4.37 3.66
C VAL A 143 -9.22 4.09 4.25
N TRP A 144 -9.31 3.51 5.45
CA TRP A 144 -10.60 3.30 6.12
C TRP A 144 -11.32 4.63 6.42
N LEU A 145 -10.59 5.68 6.83
CA LEU A 145 -11.18 7.02 7.00
C LEU A 145 -11.74 7.54 5.67
N VAL A 146 -10.97 7.43 4.59
CA VAL A 146 -11.43 7.76 3.24
C VAL A 146 -12.71 7.00 2.88
N LEU A 147 -12.73 5.68 3.07
CA LEU A 147 -13.90 4.85 2.77
C LEU A 147 -15.15 5.27 3.57
N ARG A 148 -14.97 5.77 4.80
CA ARG A 148 -16.07 6.11 5.72
C ARG A 148 -16.57 7.55 5.59
N GLN A 149 -15.73 8.48 5.15
CA GLN A 149 -15.97 9.92 5.26
C GLN A 149 -15.99 10.65 3.91
N ASP A 150 -15.41 10.06 2.87
CA ASP A 150 -15.38 10.67 1.55
C ASP A 150 -16.78 10.71 0.90
N ASP A 151 -17.05 11.75 0.11
CA ASP A 151 -18.33 11.95 -0.56
C ASP A 151 -18.51 11.02 -1.79
N GLY A 152 -17.47 10.26 -2.14
CA GLY A 152 -17.50 9.29 -3.22
C GLY A 152 -17.61 9.91 -4.61
N ASN A 153 -17.36 11.21 -4.76
CA ASN A 153 -17.31 11.87 -6.06
C ASN A 153 -15.97 11.62 -6.78
N TYR A 154 -15.85 12.08 -8.02
CA TYR A 154 -14.58 12.06 -8.75
C TYR A 154 -13.53 12.94 -8.08
N LEU A 155 -12.25 12.55 -8.17
CA LEU A 155 -11.15 13.30 -7.59
C LEU A 155 -11.03 14.74 -8.08
N TRP A 156 -11.48 15.07 -9.28
CA TRP A 156 -11.44 16.43 -9.83
C TRP A 156 -12.64 17.30 -9.44
N LYS A 157 -13.69 16.72 -8.86
CA LYS A 157 -14.86 17.48 -8.39
C LYS A 157 -14.61 17.99 -6.97
N LYS A 158 -15.02 19.23 -6.69
CA LYS A 158 -14.94 19.79 -5.33
C LYS A 158 -15.82 18.98 -4.38
N GLN A 159 -15.26 18.62 -3.22
CA GLN A 159 -15.97 17.88 -2.19
C GLN A 159 -17.17 18.70 -1.71
N SER A 160 -18.34 18.08 -1.62
CA SER A 160 -19.53 18.76 -1.09
C SER A 160 -19.36 19.04 0.39
N SER A 161 -19.66 20.25 0.84
CA SER A 161 -19.58 20.68 2.25
C SER A 161 -20.61 20.00 3.17
N HIS A 162 -21.47 19.14 2.63
CA HIS A 162 -22.43 18.37 3.41
C HIS A 162 -21.83 17.01 3.77
N PRO A 163 -21.73 16.67 5.07
CA PRO A 163 -21.32 15.33 5.48
C PRO A 163 -22.30 14.32 4.89
N VAL A 164 -21.77 13.21 4.37
CA VAL A 164 -22.58 12.05 3.98
C VAL A 164 -23.39 11.63 5.23
N LYS A 165 -24.69 11.91 5.24
CA LYS A 165 -25.60 11.34 6.23
C LYS A 165 -25.57 9.82 6.03
N LYS A 166 -25.02 9.12 7.01
CA LYS A 166 -24.97 7.66 7.06
C LYS A 166 -26.34 7.10 7.34
#